data_AF-A0A961CY71-F1
#
_entry.id   AF-A0A961CY71-F1
#
_cell.length_a   1.000
_cell.length_b   1.000
_cell.length_c   1.000
_cell.angle_alpha   90.00
_cell.angle_beta   90.00
_cell.angle_gamma   90.00
#
_symmetry.space_group_name_H-M   'P 1'
#
loop_
_entity.id
_entity.type
_entity.pdbx_description
1 polymer ?
#
loop_
_entity_poly.entity_id
_entity_poly.type
_entity_poly.pdbx_seq_one_letter_code
_entity_poly.pdbx_strand_id
1 'polypeptide(L)'
;MTSDAIEIEGEEELPPVATVRITYTGPTAPHWEITSDDGDPELVDAFRTRVMARLMLLPPHDPQFRRNRDRVNRDAEGERIIVVWETGMEEQFRPAETAG
;
A
#
# COMPACT_ATOMS: atom_id res chain seq x y z
N MET A 1 -19.60 21.38 -40.67
CA MET A 1 -18.47 20.57 -40.20
C MET A 1 -18.86 20.11 -38.81
N THR A 2 -19.35 18.88 -38.71
CA THR A 2 -19.85 18.30 -37.46
C THR A 2 -18.69 18.16 -36.50
N SER A 3 -18.85 18.74 -35.31
CA SER A 3 -17.91 18.62 -34.21
C SER A 3 -17.94 17.18 -33.72
N ASP A 4 -16.82 16.48 -33.88
CA ASP A 4 -16.59 15.17 -33.29
C ASP A 4 -16.29 15.42 -31.81
N ALA A 5 -17.33 15.40 -30.97
CA ALA A 5 -17.18 15.35 -29.54
C ALA A 5 -16.80 13.91 -29.20
N ILE A 6 -15.53 13.68 -28.87
CA ILE A 6 -15.08 12.41 -28.31
C ILE A 6 -15.76 12.27 -26.95
N GLU A 7 -16.82 11.46 -26.89
CA GLU A 7 -17.39 10.97 -25.64
C GLU A 7 -16.33 10.08 -24.99
N ILE A 8 -15.69 10.61 -23.94
CA ILE A 8 -14.81 9.81 -23.09
C ILE A 8 -15.74 8.89 -22.30
N GLU A 9 -15.94 7.67 -22.78
CA GLU A 9 -16.60 6.60 -22.03
C GLU A 9 -15.83 6.43 -20.72
N GLY A 10 -16.49 6.69 -19.59
CA GLY A 10 -15.88 6.62 -18.27
C GLY A 10 -15.41 5.20 -18.00
N GLU A 11 -14.12 5.05 -17.68
CA GLU A 11 -13.52 3.80 -17.21
C GLU A 11 -14.35 3.30 -16.01
N GLU A 12 -15.10 2.21 -16.16
CA GLU A 12 -15.78 1.60 -15.02
C GLU A 12 -14.71 1.09 -14.05
N GLU A 13 -14.52 1.78 -12.92
CA GLU A 13 -13.64 1.33 -11.84
C GLU A 13 -14.12 -0.03 -11.34
N LEU A 14 -13.49 -1.09 -11.82
CA LEU A 14 -13.77 -2.45 -11.39
C LEU A 14 -13.52 -2.55 -9.87
N PRO A 15 -14.34 -3.33 -9.14
CA PRO A 15 -14.20 -3.44 -7.70
C PRO A 15 -12.80 -3.98 -7.32
N PRO A 16 -12.33 -3.65 -6.10
CA PRO A 16 -11.12 -4.22 -5.55
C PRO A 16 -11.23 -5.74 -5.42
N VAL A 17 -10.11 -6.44 -5.62
CA VAL A 17 -10.07 -7.91 -5.56
C VAL A 17 -9.45 -8.45 -4.28
N ALA A 18 -8.73 -7.62 -3.52
CA ALA A 18 -8.12 -7.97 -2.23
C ALA A 18 -7.78 -6.70 -1.43
N THR A 19 -7.53 -6.89 -0.13
CA THR A 19 -7.13 -5.90 0.86
C THR A 19 -5.92 -6.40 1.63
N VAL A 20 -4.78 -5.75 1.44
CA VAL A 20 -3.53 -6.09 2.10
C VAL A 20 -3.16 -5.04 3.14
N ARG A 21 -2.84 -5.49 4.36
CA ARG A 21 -2.32 -4.65 5.43
C ARG A 21 -0.81 -4.81 5.55
N ILE A 22 -0.10 -3.68 5.58
CA ILE A 22 1.36 -3.62 5.72
C ILE A 22 1.68 -2.89 7.02
N THR A 23 2.11 -3.64 8.03
CA THR A 23 2.30 -3.17 9.40
C THR A 23 3.78 -3.12 9.75
N TYR A 24 4.26 -1.99 10.27
CA TYR A 24 5.63 -1.87 10.77
C TYR A 24 5.76 -2.58 12.12
N THR A 25 6.61 -3.60 12.19
CA THR A 25 6.77 -4.44 13.39
C THR A 25 7.95 -4.02 14.27
N GLY A 26 8.85 -3.18 13.74
CA GLY A 26 9.96 -2.61 14.51
C GLY A 26 11.32 -2.64 13.79
N PRO A 27 12.42 -2.39 14.53
CA PRO A 27 13.75 -2.22 13.95
C PRO A 27 14.45 -3.54 13.58
N THR A 28 13.84 -4.69 13.82
CA THR A 28 14.39 -6.00 13.46
C THR A 28 13.81 -6.46 12.13
N ALA A 29 14.66 -6.95 11.22
CA ALA A 29 14.21 -7.47 9.94
C ALA A 29 13.50 -8.84 10.10
N PRO A 30 12.44 -9.11 9.31
CA PRO A 30 11.77 -8.17 8.41
C PRO A 30 11.01 -7.09 9.20
N HIS A 31 11.22 -5.82 8.82
CA HIS A 31 10.61 -4.66 9.50
C HIS A 31 9.09 -4.58 9.35
N TRP A 32 8.52 -5.39 8.46
CA TRP A 32 7.15 -5.29 8.00
C TRP A 32 6.49 -6.65 8.09
N GLU A 33 5.27 -6.65 8.61
CA GLU A 33 4.32 -7.75 8.49
C GLU A 33 3.31 -7.43 7.39
N ILE A 34 2.93 -8.45 6.63
CA ILE A 34 1.98 -8.33 5.53
C ILE A 34 0.91 -9.38 5.72
N THR A 35 -0.33 -8.93 5.89
CA THR A 35 -1.52 -9.77 6.11
C THR A 35 -2.64 -9.41 5.12
N SER A 36 -3.54 -10.35 4.88
CA SER A 36 -4.74 -10.19 4.05
C SER A 36 -5.82 -11.08 4.63
N ASP A 37 -7.04 -10.55 4.76
CA ASP A 37 -8.21 -11.28 5.25
C ASP A 37 -9.17 -11.68 4.11
N ASP A 38 -8.93 -11.18 2.90
CA ASP A 38 -9.71 -11.41 1.70
C ASP A 38 -8.80 -11.61 0.45
N GLY A 39 -9.43 -11.90 -0.68
CA GLY A 39 -8.77 -12.04 -1.99
C GLY A 39 -8.33 -13.46 -2.35
N ASP A 40 -7.86 -13.60 -3.60
CA ASP A 40 -7.25 -14.83 -4.11
C ASP A 40 -5.86 -15.03 -3.45
N PRO A 41 -5.63 -16.16 -2.75
CA PRO A 41 -4.35 -16.43 -2.09
C PRO A 41 -3.14 -16.34 -3.03
N GLU A 42 -3.25 -16.78 -4.29
CA GLU A 42 -2.12 -16.76 -5.23
C GLU A 42 -1.73 -15.33 -5.61
N LEU A 43 -2.73 -14.47 -5.83
CA LEU A 43 -2.55 -13.05 -6.12
C LEU A 43 -1.94 -12.32 -4.91
N VAL A 44 -2.48 -12.56 -3.71
CA VAL A 44 -1.99 -11.97 -2.46
C VAL A 44 -0.55 -12.39 -2.18
N ASP A 45 -0.20 -13.67 -2.34
CA ASP A 45 1.16 -14.16 -2.09
C ASP A 45 2.17 -13.62 -3.11
N ALA A 46 1.77 -13.48 -4.38
CA ALA A 46 2.59 -12.85 -5.40
C ALA A 46 2.86 -11.37 -5.08
N PHE A 47 1.83 -10.63 -4.66
CA PHE A 47 1.96 -9.25 -4.21
C PHE A 47 2.85 -9.13 -2.97
N ARG A 48 2.62 -9.97 -1.95
CA ARG A 48 3.42 -10.04 -0.72
C ARG A 48 4.90 -10.27 -1.01
N THR A 49 5.22 -11.17 -1.95
CA THR A 49 6.61 -11.42 -2.39
C THR A 49 7.25 -10.16 -2.97
N ARG A 50 6.53 -9.44 -3.82
CA ARG A 50 6.98 -8.18 -4.44
C ARG A 50 7.13 -7.04 -3.42
N VAL A 51 6.27 -6.98 -2.39
CA VAL A 51 6.40 -6.01 -1.28
C VAL A 51 7.61 -6.32 -0.42
N MET A 52 7.78 -7.58 0.01
CA MET A 52 8.92 -8.02 0.81
C MET A 52 10.25 -7.75 0.11
N ALA A 53 10.35 -8.04 -1.19
CA ALA A 53 11.55 -7.75 -1.98
C ALA A 53 11.94 -6.25 -1.99
N ARG A 54 10.96 -5.34 -1.80
CA ARG A 54 11.19 -3.90 -1.76
C ARG A 54 11.43 -3.36 -0.36
N LEU A 55 10.83 -3.95 0.67
CA LEU A 55 10.74 -3.34 2.00
C LEU A 55 11.47 -4.10 3.10
N MET A 56 11.88 -5.36 2.89
CA MET A 56 12.41 -6.24 3.94
C MET A 56 13.50 -5.59 4.81
N LEU A 57 14.39 -4.79 4.20
CA LEU A 57 15.53 -4.13 4.85
C LEU A 57 15.34 -2.62 5.06
N LEU A 58 14.18 -2.07 4.71
CA LEU A 58 13.93 -0.63 4.75
C LEU A 58 12.98 -0.27 5.89
N PRO A 59 13.46 0.31 7.00
CA PRO A 59 12.57 0.87 8.00
C PRO A 59 11.89 2.15 7.48
N PRO A 60 10.79 2.60 8.09
CA PRO A 60 10.00 3.71 7.55
C PRO A 60 10.68 5.08 7.56
N HIS A 61 11.77 5.27 8.31
CA HIS A 61 12.58 6.50 8.30
C HIS A 61 13.67 6.50 7.20
N ASP A 62 13.85 5.39 6.48
CA ASP A 62 14.83 5.30 5.41
C ASP A 62 14.42 6.18 4.19
N PRO A 63 15.32 6.97 3.58
CA PRO A 63 15.00 7.78 2.41
C PRO A 63 14.41 7.00 1.22
N GLN A 64 14.80 5.74 1.03
CA GLN A 64 14.34 4.86 -0.04
C GLN A 64 12.94 4.29 0.24
N PHE A 65 12.50 4.27 1.50
CA PHE A 65 11.17 3.77 1.89
C PHE A 65 10.05 4.45 1.09
N ARG A 66 10.07 5.79 1.01
CA ARG A 66 9.03 6.56 0.29
C ARG A 66 8.89 6.11 -1.17
N ARG A 67 10.01 5.92 -1.87
CA ARG A 67 10.02 5.48 -3.27
C ARG A 67 9.51 4.06 -3.43
N ASN A 68 9.85 3.17 -2.51
CA ASN A 68 9.38 1.79 -2.56
C ASN A 68 7.90 1.69 -2.17
N ARG A 69 7.42 2.51 -1.23
CA ARG A 69 6.00 2.66 -0.92
C ARG A 69 5.20 3.10 -2.13
N ASP A 70 5.67 4.11 -2.87
CA ASP A 70 5.00 4.56 -4.10
C ASP A 70 4.97 3.46 -5.17
N ARG A 71 6.04 2.66 -5.29
CA ARG A 71 6.06 1.49 -6.19
C ARG A 71 5.07 0.41 -5.75
N VAL A 72 4.99 0.12 -4.45
CA VAL A 72 4.03 -0.85 -3.90
C VAL A 72 2.59 -0.40 -4.15
N ASN A 73 2.29 0.89 -3.91
CA ASN A 73 0.96 1.43 -4.19
C ASN A 73 0.61 1.33 -5.69
N ARG A 74 1.59 1.55 -6.58
CA ARG A 74 1.38 1.41 -8.03
C ARG A 74 1.18 -0.03 -8.48
N ASP A 75 1.91 -0.97 -7.88
CA ASP A 75 1.68 -2.41 -8.09
C ASP A 75 0.25 -2.78 -7.65
N ALA A 76 -0.19 -2.28 -6.49
CA ALA A 76 -1.50 -2.56 -5.94
C ALA A 76 -2.63 -1.99 -6.79
N GLU A 77 -2.50 -0.76 -7.27
CA GLU A 77 -3.43 -0.12 -8.19
C GLU A 77 -3.64 -0.96 -9.46
N GLY A 78 -2.53 -1.40 -10.09
CA GLY A 78 -2.58 -2.22 -11.30
C GLY A 78 -3.23 -3.59 -11.11
N GLU A 79 -3.30 -4.06 -9.86
CA GLU A 79 -3.90 -5.34 -9.49
C GLU A 79 -5.25 -5.19 -8.76
N ARG A 80 -5.74 -3.96 -8.60
CA ARG A 80 -6.96 -3.62 -7.83
C ARG A 80 -6.91 -4.14 -6.39
N ILE A 81 -5.74 -4.06 -5.76
CA ILE A 81 -5.52 -4.41 -4.35
C ILE A 81 -5.59 -3.12 -3.53
N ILE A 82 -6.41 -3.11 -2.49
CA ILE A 82 -6.39 -2.05 -1.48
C ILE A 82 -5.20 -2.29 -0.56
N VAL A 83 -4.38 -1.26 -0.33
CA VAL A 83 -3.28 -1.32 0.62
C VAL A 83 -3.56 -0.44 1.82
N VAL A 84 -3.56 -1.05 3.01
CA VAL A 84 -3.65 -0.36 4.29
C VAL A 84 -2.27 -0.29 4.92
N TRP A 85 -1.77 0.92 5.16
CA TRP A 85 -0.46 1.15 5.77
C TRP A 85 -0.60 1.43 7.26
N GLU A 86 0.06 0.62 8.09
CA GLU A 86 0.15 0.82 9.54
C GLU A 86 1.61 1.01 9.93
N THR A 87 2.08 2.25 9.82
CA THR A 87 3.51 2.55 10.02
C THR A 87 3.89 2.75 11.49
N GLY A 88 2.90 2.92 12.38
CA GLY A 88 3.11 3.30 13.78
C GLY A 88 3.68 4.73 13.95
N MET A 89 3.87 5.48 12.86
CA MET A 89 4.35 6.86 12.89
C MET A 89 3.24 7.87 13.21
N GLU A 90 1.98 7.48 13.07
CA GLU A 90 0.83 8.34 13.39
C GLU A 90 0.79 8.72 14.88
N GLU A 91 1.29 7.85 15.77
CA GLU A 91 1.40 8.14 17.21
C GLU A 91 2.51 9.17 17.52
N GLN A 92 3.59 9.22 16.71
CA GLN A 92 4.69 10.17 16.89
C GLN A 92 4.29 11.62 16.57
N PHE A 93 3.18 11.81 15.84
CA PHE A 93 2.62 13.11 15.49
C PHE A 93 1.34 13.44 16.27
N ARG A 94 0.88 12.59 17.19
CA ARG A 94 -0.18 12.97 18.13
C ARG A 94 0.40 14.06 19.03
N PRO A 95 -0.09 15.32 18.99
CA PRO A 95 0.35 16.31 19.96
C PRO A 95 0.05 15.74 21.34
N ALA A 96 1.05 15.77 22.24
CA ALA A 96 0.89 15.31 23.60
C ALA A 96 -0.38 15.95 24.16
N GLU A 97 -1.42 15.14 24.36
CA GLU A 97 -2.63 15.57 25.01
C GLU A 97 -2.15 16.10 26.37
N THR A 98 -2.19 17.42 26.52
CA THR A 98 -1.68 18.09 27.71
C THR A 98 -2.59 17.61 28.84
N ALA A 99 -2.13 16.61 29.58
CA ALA A 99 -2.75 16.17 30.80
C ALA A 99 -2.86 17.39 31.71
N GLY A 100 -4.10 17.85 31.90
CA GLY A 100 -4.45 18.91 32.83
C GLY A 100 -4.38 18.46 34.28
#